data_AF-A0A651H9B7-F1
#
_entry.id   AF-A0A651H9B7-F1
#
_cell.length_a   1.000
_cell.length_b   1.000
_cell.length_c   1.000
_cell.angle_alpha   90.00
_cell.angle_beta   90.00
_cell.angle_gamma   90.00
#
_symmetry.space_group_name_H-M   'P 1'
#
loop_
_entity.id
_entity.type
_entity.pdbx_description
1 polymer ?
#
loop_
_entity_poly.entity_id
_entity_poly.type
_entity_poly.pdbx_seq_one_letter_code
_entity_poly.pdbx_strand_id
1 'polypeptide(L)'
;MLAVSLLVALLLTLRLVQPEPPVEPEATEAAGASREEKGAPPSAPAVAPDPRMEDVSRAADRMRGIDWDRVQQADLEALPPALRVLGLPDEAIWMGLNALLQSHAPPGLLPLAEEETPSEDPRLSEEARLLANARFIERQEAIDALMTGGSGAMSSVRQRHLQAAYGSMPSPQLRRIERERLELLTARRATAQQAAGDRSRSEASDLAAAVETFLTPPEFDEFRLRQTTGGSLQRNRLAVVEASRDERLLLLEAYEDFLRAQNEPVAGARQGAELNLLRAERAVLGDERMAQLLASTDRRYRQFREEVLPHPEETPLPQQLDLLEAMLGIAKEHTRLYGTLVEQPEAYAEAYVELLRRGEREIIRLGGAEVWDNYRRSGLGRWTRPDD
;
A
#
# COMPACT_ATOMS: atom_id res chain seq x y z
N MET A 1 21.54 -4.52 6.25
CA MET A 1 23.00 -4.65 6.01
C MET A 1 23.39 -4.61 4.54
N LEU A 2 22.71 -5.32 3.63
CA LEU A 2 23.05 -5.34 2.18
C LEU A 2 23.14 -3.97 1.47
N ALA A 3 22.29 -2.98 1.80
CA ALA A 3 22.33 -1.66 1.16
C ALA A 3 23.53 -0.80 1.60
N VAL A 4 23.92 -0.88 2.88
CA VAL A 4 25.16 -0.27 3.38
C VAL A 4 26.36 -1.00 2.78
N SER A 5 26.31 -2.33 2.67
CA SER A 5 27.33 -3.10 1.95
C SER A 5 27.41 -2.73 0.47
N LEU A 6 26.31 -2.34 -0.17
CA LEU A 6 26.30 -1.91 -1.58
C LEU A 6 26.86 -0.49 -1.75
N LEU A 7 26.54 0.44 -0.84
CA LEU A 7 27.12 1.78 -0.83
C LEU A 7 28.62 1.70 -0.51
N VAL A 8 29.01 0.88 0.47
CA VAL A 8 30.40 0.59 0.83
C VAL A 8 31.12 -0.13 -0.32
N ALA A 9 30.47 -1.07 -1.02
CA ALA A 9 31.03 -1.71 -2.21
C ALA A 9 31.21 -0.72 -3.36
N LEU A 10 30.26 0.20 -3.58
CA LEU A 10 30.35 1.26 -4.60
C LEU A 10 31.49 2.24 -4.26
N LEU A 11 31.62 2.62 -2.99
CA LEU A 11 32.70 3.46 -2.45
C LEU A 11 34.07 2.75 -2.49
N LEU A 12 34.11 1.43 -2.30
CA LEU A 12 35.32 0.59 -2.45
C LEU A 12 35.72 0.41 -3.92
N THR A 13 34.77 0.29 -4.85
CA THR A 13 35.08 0.27 -6.30
C THR A 13 35.63 1.62 -6.77
N LEU A 14 35.18 2.74 -6.20
CA LEU A 14 35.77 4.05 -6.44
C LEU A 14 37.17 4.21 -5.83
N ARG A 15 37.55 3.38 -4.83
CA ARG A 15 38.94 3.31 -4.31
C ARG A 15 39.91 2.57 -5.23
N LEU A 16 39.43 1.71 -6.12
CA LEU A 16 40.28 0.90 -7.02
C LEU A 16 40.70 1.62 -8.30
N VAL A 17 40.12 2.78 -8.60
CA VAL A 17 40.57 3.66 -9.69
C VAL A 17 41.58 4.66 -9.11
N GLN A 18 42.75 4.17 -8.69
CA GLN A 18 43.93 5.02 -8.62
C GLN A 18 44.69 4.89 -9.94
N PRO A 19 45.12 5.98 -10.58
CA PRO A 19 46.15 5.88 -11.62
C PRO A 19 47.41 5.33 -10.95
N GLU A 20 47.95 4.23 -11.47
CA GLU A 20 49.24 3.70 -11.03
C GLU A 20 50.30 4.81 -11.07
N PRO A 21 51.17 4.95 -10.05
CA PRO A 21 52.30 5.86 -10.14
C PRO A 21 53.16 5.43 -11.34
N PRO A 22 53.69 6.37 -12.13
CA PRO A 22 54.53 6.03 -13.26
C PRO A 22 55.74 5.22 -12.77
N VAL A 23 55.86 4.01 -13.30
CA VAL A 23 57.01 3.13 -13.07
C VAL A 23 58.25 3.85 -13.64
N GLU A 24 59.17 4.25 -12.77
CA GLU A 24 60.52 4.64 -13.18
C GLU A 24 61.21 3.41 -13.79
N PRO A 25 61.70 3.46 -15.05
CA PRO A 25 62.48 2.37 -15.58
C PRO A 25 63.84 2.31 -14.88
N GLU A 26 64.11 1.18 -14.23
CA GLU A 26 65.41 0.82 -13.67
C GLU A 26 66.52 1.00 -14.72
N ALA A 27 67.56 1.73 -14.32
CA ALA A 27 68.78 1.88 -15.09
C ALA A 27 69.50 0.53 -15.21
N THR A 28 69.53 -0.03 -16.42
CA THR A 28 70.45 -1.11 -16.77
C THR A 28 71.67 -0.52 -17.47
N GLU A 29 72.81 -0.53 -16.79
CA GLU A 29 74.13 -0.31 -17.40
C GLU A 29 74.47 -1.48 -18.34
N ALA A 30 74.75 -1.19 -19.61
CA ALA A 30 75.98 -1.62 -20.29
C ALA A 30 76.11 -1.04 -21.72
N ALA A 31 77.21 -0.30 -21.90
CA ALA A 31 78.07 -0.26 -23.08
C ALA A 31 77.52 0.22 -24.46
N GLY A 32 77.77 1.50 -24.73
CA GLY A 32 78.63 1.90 -25.85
C GLY A 32 77.97 2.19 -27.21
N ALA A 33 77.75 3.48 -27.51
CA ALA A 33 78.16 4.13 -28.77
C ALA A 33 77.65 5.58 -28.85
N SER A 34 78.59 6.51 -29.03
CA SER A 34 78.52 7.74 -29.85
C SER A 34 77.25 8.62 -29.84
N ARG A 35 77.39 9.76 -29.14
CA ARG A 35 77.23 11.14 -29.65
C ARG A 35 76.01 11.48 -30.53
N GLU A 36 75.07 12.22 -29.96
CA GLU A 36 74.48 13.43 -30.58
C GLU A 36 73.76 14.27 -29.51
N GLU A 37 74.21 15.52 -29.32
CA GLU A 37 73.49 16.57 -28.59
C GLU A 37 72.17 16.85 -29.32
N LYS A 38 71.03 16.49 -28.72
CA LYS A 38 69.72 17.04 -29.08
C LYS A 38 69.07 17.62 -27.83
N GLY A 39 68.59 18.85 -28.00
CA GLY A 39 68.19 19.77 -26.94
C GLY A 39 67.20 19.19 -25.93
N ALA A 40 67.30 19.72 -24.71
CA ALA A 40 66.32 19.52 -23.66
C ALA A 40 64.91 19.84 -24.21
N PRO A 41 63.92 18.95 -24.03
CA PRO A 41 62.55 19.26 -24.40
C PRO A 41 62.07 20.44 -23.53
N PRO A 42 61.26 21.36 -24.08
CA PRO A 42 60.67 22.42 -23.28
C PRO A 42 59.83 21.77 -22.17
N SER A 43 60.07 22.16 -20.93
CA SER A 43 59.23 21.82 -19.79
C SER A 43 57.77 22.03 -20.19
N ALA A 44 56.99 20.94 -20.18
CA ALA A 44 55.57 21.00 -20.44
C ALA A 44 54.97 22.07 -19.50
N PRO A 45 54.10 22.96 -19.99
CA PRO A 45 53.43 23.92 -19.12
C PRO A 45 52.71 23.12 -18.04
N ALA A 46 52.93 23.48 -16.78
CA ALA A 46 52.19 22.93 -15.65
C ALA A 46 50.70 23.12 -15.95
N VAL A 47 50.04 22.03 -16.33
CA VAL A 47 48.60 21.99 -16.56
C VAL A 47 47.99 22.38 -15.22
N ALA A 48 47.33 23.54 -15.18
CA ALA A 48 46.59 23.95 -14.00
C ALA A 48 45.65 22.81 -13.62
N PRO A 49 45.61 22.39 -12.34
CA PRO A 49 44.72 21.32 -11.91
C PRO A 49 43.30 21.66 -12.36
N ASP A 50 42.64 20.71 -13.01
CA ASP A 50 41.23 20.87 -13.40
C ASP A 50 40.44 21.18 -12.11
N PRO A 51 39.74 22.32 -12.02
CA PRO A 51 38.98 22.68 -10.82
C PRO A 51 37.98 21.59 -10.42
N ARG A 52 37.52 20.76 -11.36
CA ARG A 52 36.66 19.60 -11.09
C ARG A 52 37.38 18.50 -10.32
N MET A 53 38.67 18.28 -10.56
CA MET A 53 39.46 17.27 -9.86
C MET A 53 39.73 17.68 -8.40
N GLU A 54 39.85 18.97 -8.12
CA GLU A 54 39.95 19.47 -6.74
C GLU A 54 38.65 19.30 -5.96
N ASP A 55 37.50 19.52 -6.61
CA ASP A 55 36.19 19.30 -5.99
C ASP A 55 35.92 17.81 -5.74
N VAL A 56 36.26 16.95 -6.70
CA VAL A 56 36.17 15.47 -6.57
C VAL A 56 37.08 14.96 -5.45
N SER A 57 38.31 15.46 -5.37
CA SER A 57 39.26 15.07 -4.31
C SER A 57 38.77 15.51 -2.94
N ARG A 58 38.29 16.76 -2.81
CA ARG A 58 37.69 17.27 -1.57
C ARG A 58 36.43 16.48 -1.16
N ALA A 59 35.58 16.11 -2.12
CA ALA A 59 34.40 15.29 -1.87
C ALA A 59 34.79 13.88 -1.38
N ALA A 60 35.77 13.25 -2.02
CA ALA A 60 36.28 11.93 -1.65
C ALA A 60 36.94 11.93 -0.26
N ASP A 61 37.77 12.92 0.05
CA ASP A 61 38.41 13.05 1.35
C ASP A 61 37.40 13.32 2.46
N ARG A 62 36.37 14.11 2.17
CA ARG A 62 35.29 14.37 3.13
C ARG A 62 34.50 13.10 3.46
N MET A 63 34.19 12.26 2.46
CA MET A 63 33.55 10.97 2.72
C MET A 63 34.44 9.98 3.49
N ARG A 64 35.76 10.04 3.31
CA ARG A 64 36.71 9.22 4.08
C ARG A 64 36.79 9.62 5.54
N GLY A 65 36.51 10.88 5.86
CA GLY A 65 36.51 11.42 7.23
C GLY A 65 35.26 11.10 8.04
N ILE A 66 34.22 10.52 7.41
CA ILE A 66 32.97 10.17 8.11
C ILE A 66 33.18 8.88 8.91
N ASP A 67 32.92 8.96 10.21
CA ASP A 67 32.80 7.79 11.08
C ASP A 67 31.43 7.14 10.84
N TRP A 68 31.39 6.10 10.02
CA TRP A 68 30.16 5.39 9.64
C TRP A 68 29.49 4.67 10.80
N ASP A 69 30.20 4.39 11.89
CA ASP A 69 29.61 3.81 13.10
C ASP A 69 28.92 4.88 13.96
N ARG A 70 29.24 6.16 13.74
CA ARG A 70 28.76 7.31 14.50
C ARG A 70 28.45 8.51 13.61
N VAL A 71 27.61 8.28 12.60
CA VAL A 71 27.20 9.33 11.65
C VAL A 71 26.52 10.48 12.39
N GLN A 72 27.05 11.69 12.24
CA GLN A 72 26.48 12.91 12.81
C GLN A 72 25.61 13.64 11.79
N GLN A 73 24.77 14.56 12.28
CA GLN A 73 23.92 15.40 11.43
C GLN A 73 24.74 16.20 10.39
N ALA A 74 25.90 16.71 10.78
CA ALA A 74 26.80 17.44 9.88
C ALA A 74 27.37 16.56 8.75
N ASP A 75 27.54 15.25 9.00
CA ASP A 75 27.97 14.29 7.99
C ASP A 75 26.84 14.05 6.98
N LEU A 76 25.61 13.89 7.47
CA LEU A 76 24.41 13.73 6.62
C LEU A 76 24.17 14.93 5.71
N GLU A 77 24.36 16.15 6.21
CA GLU A 77 24.22 17.39 5.43
C GLU A 77 25.30 17.55 4.36
N ALA A 78 26.50 17.03 4.61
CA ALA A 78 27.61 17.09 3.66
C ALA A 78 27.58 16.02 2.56
N LEU A 79 26.82 14.93 2.76
CA LEU A 79 26.78 13.79 1.84
C LEU A 79 26.15 14.09 0.47
N PRO A 80 24.93 14.67 0.35
CA PRO A 80 24.31 14.95 -0.94
C PRO A 80 25.19 15.78 -1.89
N PRO A 81 25.78 16.92 -1.48
CA PRO A 81 26.64 17.69 -2.38
C PRO A 81 27.92 16.95 -2.75
N ALA A 82 28.55 16.21 -1.82
CA ALA A 82 29.75 15.42 -2.12
C ALA A 82 29.46 14.30 -3.14
N LEU A 83 28.35 13.59 -2.99
CA LEU A 83 27.96 12.50 -3.90
C LEU A 83 27.58 13.00 -5.29
N ARG A 84 26.97 14.20 -5.41
CA ARG A 84 26.71 14.83 -6.71
C ARG A 84 28.00 15.23 -7.43
N VAL A 85 28.99 15.74 -6.71
CA VAL A 85 30.31 16.05 -7.27
C VAL A 85 30.99 14.78 -7.82
N LEU A 86 30.74 13.63 -7.18
CA LEU A 86 31.18 12.31 -7.65
C LEU A 86 30.33 11.72 -8.78
N GLY A 87 29.31 12.45 -9.25
CA GLY A 87 28.47 12.06 -10.38
C GLY A 87 27.35 11.07 -10.06
N LEU A 88 27.01 10.85 -8.78
CA LEU A 88 25.88 9.98 -8.44
C LEU A 88 24.54 10.66 -8.79
N PRO A 89 23.57 9.89 -9.35
CA PRO A 89 22.22 10.40 -9.59
C PRO A 89 21.47 10.60 -8.27
N ASP A 90 20.58 11.60 -8.23
CA ASP A 90 19.81 11.97 -7.03
C ASP A 90 19.02 10.80 -6.44
N GLU A 91 18.55 9.84 -7.25
CA GLU A 91 17.87 8.62 -6.80
C GLU A 91 18.76 7.72 -5.96
N ALA A 92 20.01 7.52 -6.39
CA ALA A 92 20.98 6.70 -5.66
C ALA A 92 21.37 7.37 -4.33
N ILE A 93 21.53 8.69 -4.36
CA ILE A 93 21.80 9.51 -3.17
C ILE A 93 20.63 9.41 -2.18
N TRP A 94 19.40 9.60 -2.67
CA TRP A 94 18.18 9.50 -1.86
C TRP A 94 18.03 8.11 -1.23
N MET A 95 18.28 7.03 -2.00
CA MET A 95 18.21 5.66 -1.48
C MET A 95 19.27 5.41 -0.41
N GLY A 96 20.50 5.90 -0.61
CA GLY A 96 21.58 5.81 0.37
C GLY A 96 21.25 6.53 1.68
N LEU A 97 20.73 7.76 1.60
CA LEU A 97 20.29 8.52 2.77
C LEU A 97 19.14 7.84 3.51
N ASN A 98 18.15 7.31 2.78
CA ASN A 98 17.05 6.56 3.39
C ASN A 98 17.54 5.32 4.14
N ALA A 99 18.48 4.58 3.57
CA ALA A 99 19.09 3.41 4.22
C ALA A 99 19.88 3.79 5.47
N LEU A 100 20.67 4.87 5.42
CA LEU A 100 21.43 5.38 6.56
C LEU A 100 20.53 5.87 7.70
N LEU A 101 19.50 6.65 7.39
CA LEU A 101 18.53 7.11 8.40
C LEU A 101 17.73 5.93 8.99
N GLN A 102 17.55 4.85 8.25
CA GLN A 102 16.92 3.63 8.75
C GLN A 102 17.84 2.82 9.67
N SER A 103 19.16 2.75 9.39
CA SER A 103 20.13 1.99 10.19
C SER A 103 20.59 2.72 11.45
N HIS A 104 20.57 4.06 11.46
CA HIS A 104 21.02 4.90 12.59
C HIS A 104 19.86 5.51 13.40
N ALA A 105 18.62 5.07 13.16
CA ALA A 105 17.50 5.45 14.01
C ALA A 105 17.71 4.91 15.45
N PRO A 106 17.50 5.72 16.50
CA PRO A 106 17.66 5.28 17.90
C PRO A 106 16.94 3.95 18.19
N PRO A 107 17.45 3.08 19.08
CA PRO A 107 16.90 1.75 19.39
C PRO A 107 15.58 1.77 20.20
N GLY A 108 14.68 2.71 19.90
CA GLY A 108 13.25 2.72 20.21
C GLY A 108 12.38 3.07 18.99
N LEU A 109 12.98 3.17 17.80
CA LEU A 109 12.35 3.55 16.52
C LEU A 109 12.13 2.38 15.55
N LEU A 110 12.53 1.15 15.92
CA LEU A 110 12.20 -0.11 15.23
C LEU A 110 11.91 -1.17 16.29
N PRO A 111 10.69 -1.74 16.27
CA PRO A 111 10.57 -3.07 15.66
C PRO A 111 9.26 -3.20 14.87
N LEU A 112 9.32 -3.25 13.54
CA LEU A 112 8.21 -3.77 12.71
C LEU A 112 8.71 -4.54 11.47
N ALA A 113 10.00 -4.85 11.38
CA ALA A 113 10.55 -5.60 10.25
C ALA A 113 10.70 -7.12 10.52
N GLU A 114 10.37 -7.61 11.72
CA GLU A 114 10.59 -9.03 12.07
C GLU A 114 9.35 -9.81 12.56
N GLU A 115 8.14 -9.26 12.52
CA GLU A 115 6.93 -10.08 12.67
C GLU A 115 6.31 -10.37 11.30
N GLU A 116 6.95 -11.27 10.55
CA GLU A 116 6.32 -12.03 9.46
C GLU A 116 5.38 -13.13 9.98
N THR A 117 5.17 -13.23 11.28
CA THR A 117 4.06 -14.01 11.83
C THR A 117 2.81 -13.13 11.89
N PRO A 118 1.70 -13.53 11.25
CA PRO A 118 0.44 -12.81 11.37
C PRO A 118 0.00 -12.86 12.84
N SER A 119 0.24 -11.78 13.58
CA SER A 119 -0.33 -11.59 14.90
C SER A 119 -1.85 -11.59 14.77
N GLU A 120 -2.52 -12.46 15.53
CA GLU A 120 -3.98 -12.64 15.56
C GLU A 120 -4.72 -11.47 16.21
N ASP A 121 -4.02 -10.40 16.62
CA ASP A 121 -4.65 -9.20 17.20
C ASP A 121 -4.84 -8.08 16.16
N PRO A 122 -6.06 -7.90 15.60
CA PRO A 122 -6.33 -6.90 14.58
C PRO A 122 -6.17 -5.46 15.06
N ARG A 123 -6.12 -5.21 16.38
CA ARG A 123 -5.98 -3.86 16.96
C ARG A 123 -4.53 -3.34 16.94
N LEU A 124 -3.54 -4.25 17.00
CA LEU A 124 -2.13 -3.91 16.91
C LEU A 124 -1.68 -3.57 15.48
N SER A 125 -2.45 -3.98 14.46
CA SER A 125 -2.05 -3.84 13.04
C SER A 125 -2.22 -2.43 12.45
N GLU A 126 -3.14 -1.62 12.96
CA GLU A 126 -3.44 -0.30 12.37
C GLU A 126 -2.59 0.81 13.01
N GLU A 127 -2.46 0.80 14.33
CA GLU A 127 -1.61 1.76 15.06
C GLU A 127 -0.13 1.60 14.66
N ALA A 128 0.33 0.35 14.49
CA ALA A 128 1.65 0.04 13.95
C ALA A 128 1.85 0.57 12.53
N ARG A 129 0.83 0.47 11.66
CA ARG A 129 0.88 1.01 10.28
C ARG A 129 0.85 2.53 10.26
N LEU A 130 0.07 3.17 11.12
CA LEU A 130 0.04 4.63 11.26
C LEU A 130 1.37 5.16 11.79
N LEU A 131 1.98 4.47 12.76
CA LEU A 131 3.31 4.78 13.28
C LEU A 131 4.39 4.61 12.21
N ALA A 132 4.34 3.52 11.44
CA ALA A 132 5.25 3.29 10.33
C ALA A 132 5.10 4.39 9.24
N ASN A 133 3.88 4.81 8.94
CA ASN A 133 3.61 5.87 7.97
C ASN A 133 4.09 7.24 8.46
N ALA A 134 3.83 7.62 9.71
CA ALA A 134 4.30 8.90 10.25
C ALA A 134 5.84 8.98 10.25
N ARG A 135 6.50 7.90 10.72
CA ARG A 135 7.97 7.79 10.69
C ARG A 135 8.53 7.78 9.27
N PHE A 136 7.81 7.18 8.33
CA PHE A 136 8.18 7.22 6.92
C PHE A 136 8.16 8.66 6.39
N ILE A 137 7.10 9.42 6.66
CA ILE A 137 6.97 10.81 6.19
C ILE A 137 8.01 11.73 6.86
N GLU A 138 8.21 11.64 8.17
CA GLU A 138 9.26 12.40 8.87
C GLU A 138 10.65 12.15 8.26
N ARG A 139 10.93 10.88 7.92
CA ARG A 139 12.17 10.50 7.23
C ARG A 139 12.24 11.10 5.82
N GLN A 140 11.13 11.10 5.08
CA GLN A 140 11.06 11.73 3.77
C GLN A 140 11.36 13.23 3.82
N GLU A 141 10.82 13.95 4.81
CA GLU A 141 11.09 15.37 5.02
C GLU A 141 12.54 15.64 5.40
N ALA A 142 13.12 14.80 6.27
CA ALA A 142 14.53 14.87 6.59
C ALA A 142 15.41 14.66 5.35
N ILE A 143 15.11 13.67 4.52
CA ILE A 143 15.85 13.42 3.27
C ILE A 143 15.69 14.60 2.30
N ASP A 144 14.50 15.16 2.14
CA ASP A 144 14.30 16.33 1.28
C ASP A 144 15.09 17.56 1.77
N ALA A 145 15.09 17.80 3.08
CA ALA A 145 15.87 18.88 3.67
C ALA A 145 17.36 18.69 3.39
N LEU A 146 17.88 17.46 3.53
CA LEU A 146 19.27 17.13 3.19
C LEU A 146 19.55 17.32 1.68
N MET A 147 18.69 16.76 0.83
CA MET A 147 18.85 16.80 -0.63
C MET A 147 18.80 18.23 -1.20
N THR A 148 18.02 19.12 -0.58
CA THR A 148 17.81 20.51 -1.04
C THR A 148 18.56 21.56 -0.23
N GLY A 149 19.46 21.13 0.67
CA GLY A 149 20.29 22.03 1.48
C GLY A 149 19.47 22.92 2.43
N GLY A 150 18.36 22.41 2.96
CA GLY A 150 17.51 23.11 3.92
C GLY A 150 16.60 24.19 3.33
N SER A 151 16.53 24.32 2.00
CA SER A 151 15.68 25.32 1.33
C SER A 151 14.16 25.11 1.53
N GLY A 152 13.78 24.00 2.17
CA GLY A 152 12.38 23.57 2.32
C GLY A 152 11.74 23.15 0.98
N ALA A 153 12.52 23.13 -0.11
CA ALA A 153 12.11 22.60 -1.40
C ALA A 153 11.93 21.08 -1.35
N MET A 154 11.03 20.56 -2.18
CA MET A 154 10.86 19.13 -2.34
C MET A 154 11.97 18.61 -3.26
N SER A 155 12.59 17.47 -2.95
CA SER A 155 13.55 16.86 -3.87
C SER A 155 12.88 16.48 -5.19
N SER A 156 13.64 16.52 -6.29
CA SER A 156 13.19 16.08 -7.63
C SER A 156 12.71 14.63 -7.64
N VAL A 157 13.29 13.79 -6.77
CA VAL A 157 12.91 12.38 -6.55
C VAL A 157 11.53 12.31 -5.91
N ARG A 158 11.30 12.98 -4.77
CA ARG A 158 9.98 13.00 -4.11
C ARG A 158 8.93 13.66 -5.00
N GLN A 159 9.28 14.71 -5.75
CA GLN A 159 8.37 15.34 -6.69
C GLN A 159 7.87 14.35 -7.75
N ARG A 160 8.75 13.54 -8.34
CA ARG A 160 8.34 12.51 -9.30
C ARG A 160 7.48 11.42 -8.64
N HIS A 161 7.83 10.98 -7.44
CA HIS A 161 7.01 10.02 -6.71
C HIS A 161 5.61 10.55 -6.39
N LEU A 162 5.50 11.80 -5.92
CA LEU A 162 4.22 12.43 -5.63
C LEU A 162 3.45 12.72 -6.92
N GLN A 163 4.11 13.11 -8.01
CA GLN A 163 3.45 13.27 -9.31
C GLN A 163 2.91 11.93 -9.85
N ALA A 164 3.61 10.82 -9.62
CA ALA A 164 3.10 9.49 -9.97
C ALA A 164 1.90 9.08 -9.09
N ALA A 165 1.88 9.52 -7.82
CA ALA A 165 0.84 9.18 -6.85
C ALA A 165 -0.42 10.07 -6.96
N TYR A 166 -0.24 11.35 -7.26
CA TYR A 166 -1.25 12.40 -7.18
C TYR A 166 -1.48 13.13 -8.51
N GLY A 167 -0.75 12.81 -9.57
CA GLY A 167 -0.88 13.44 -10.89
C GLY A 167 -0.07 14.74 -11.03
N SER A 168 -0.39 15.53 -12.05
CA SER A 168 0.36 16.74 -12.46
C SER A 168 0.08 17.98 -11.59
N MET A 169 0.04 17.81 -10.26
CA MET A 169 -0.17 18.90 -9.32
C MET A 169 1.10 19.75 -9.10
N PRO A 170 0.95 21.08 -8.86
CA PRO A 170 2.01 21.94 -8.38
C PRO A 170 2.63 21.48 -7.04
N SER A 171 3.97 21.46 -6.96
CA SER A 171 4.72 21.02 -5.76
C SER A 171 4.34 21.69 -4.43
N PRO A 172 3.93 22.98 -4.37
CA PRO A 172 3.42 23.59 -3.14
C PRO A 172 2.11 22.96 -2.64
N GLN A 173 1.20 22.58 -3.55
CA GLN A 173 -0.08 21.95 -3.19
C GLN A 173 0.15 20.52 -2.72
N LEU A 174 1.01 19.75 -3.38
CA LEU A 174 1.41 18.41 -2.94
C LEU A 174 2.01 18.41 -1.52
N ARG A 175 2.86 19.39 -1.21
CA ARG A 175 3.41 19.55 0.16
C ARG A 175 2.33 19.87 1.17
N ARG A 176 1.38 20.72 0.79
CA ARG A 176 0.28 21.09 1.68
C ARG A 176 -0.60 19.88 1.99
N ILE A 177 -0.96 19.07 0.99
CA ILE A 177 -1.73 17.83 1.18
C ILE A 177 -0.98 16.85 2.09
N GLU A 178 0.31 16.63 1.87
CA GLU A 178 1.12 15.74 2.71
C GLU A 178 1.29 16.27 4.14
N ARG A 179 1.46 17.60 4.31
CA ARG A 179 1.56 18.23 5.62
C ARG A 179 0.22 18.19 6.36
N GLU A 180 -0.88 18.54 5.72
CA GLU A 180 -2.22 18.48 6.33
C GLU A 180 -2.58 17.03 6.67
N ARG A 181 -2.20 16.04 5.83
CA ARG A 181 -2.29 14.62 6.16
C ARG A 181 -1.48 14.29 7.41
N LEU A 182 -0.24 14.78 7.52
CA LEU A 182 0.63 14.56 8.68
C LEU A 182 0.11 15.25 9.95
N GLU A 183 -0.38 16.48 9.85
CA GLU A 183 -1.02 17.24 10.93
C GLU A 183 -2.29 16.56 11.41
N LEU A 184 -3.10 16.03 10.50
CA LEU A 184 -4.24 15.18 10.85
C LEU A 184 -3.79 13.92 11.57
N LEU A 185 -2.78 13.20 11.05
CA LEU A 185 -2.25 11.99 11.67
C LEU A 185 -1.65 12.26 13.08
N THR A 186 -0.98 13.39 13.27
CA THR A 186 -0.36 13.78 14.56
C THR A 186 -1.36 14.35 15.56
N ALA A 187 -2.32 15.18 15.12
CA ALA A 187 -3.44 15.62 15.95
C ALA A 187 -4.30 14.42 16.41
N ARG A 188 -4.45 13.42 15.54
CA ARG A 188 -5.13 12.14 15.84
C ARG A 188 -4.37 11.30 16.86
N ARG A 189 -3.03 11.28 16.88
CA ARG A 189 -2.24 10.66 17.97
C ARG A 189 -2.59 11.25 19.34
N ALA A 190 -2.81 12.56 19.40
CA ALA A 190 -3.17 13.25 20.65
C ALA A 190 -4.60 12.91 21.12
N THR A 191 -5.48 12.49 20.21
CA THR A 191 -6.89 12.13 20.51
C THR A 191 -7.13 10.62 20.63
N ALA A 192 -6.35 9.78 19.95
CA ALA A 192 -6.45 8.31 19.94
C ALA A 192 -6.07 7.66 21.29
N GLN A 193 -5.31 8.36 22.14
CA GLN A 193 -5.08 7.94 23.53
C GLN A 193 -6.35 7.94 24.41
N GLN A 194 -7.51 8.40 23.91
CA GLN A 194 -8.74 8.55 24.72
C GLN A 194 -9.95 7.70 24.31
N ALA A 195 -9.98 7.01 23.16
CA ALA A 195 -11.08 6.08 22.85
C ALA A 195 -10.72 5.09 21.73
N ALA A 196 -10.54 3.81 22.08
CA ALA A 196 -10.22 2.74 21.15
C ALA A 196 -11.49 1.95 20.80
N GLY A 197 -11.76 1.77 19.50
CA GLY A 197 -12.77 0.82 19.01
C GLY A 197 -13.39 1.20 17.67
N ASP A 198 -14.13 2.31 17.62
CA ASP A 198 -15.02 2.63 16.50
C ASP A 198 -14.53 3.74 15.56
N ARG A 199 -13.46 4.46 15.90
CA ARG A 199 -13.07 5.69 15.17
C ARG A 199 -12.22 5.45 13.91
N SER A 200 -11.39 4.40 13.87
CA SER A 200 -10.45 4.11 12.77
C SER A 200 -11.05 4.10 11.35
N ARG A 201 -12.33 3.72 11.19
CA ARG A 201 -12.97 3.66 9.87
C ARG A 201 -13.69 4.95 9.46
N SER A 202 -14.24 5.71 10.41
CA SER A 202 -14.72 7.09 10.18
C SER A 202 -13.56 7.99 9.73
N GLU A 203 -12.37 7.77 10.32
CA GLU A 203 -11.17 8.57 10.14
C GLU A 203 -10.56 8.58 8.72
N ALA A 204 -10.74 7.50 7.95
CA ALA A 204 -10.30 7.42 6.55
C ALA A 204 -11.28 8.14 5.59
N SER A 205 -12.57 8.12 5.91
CA SER A 205 -13.62 8.84 5.17
C SER A 205 -13.46 10.36 5.34
N ASP A 206 -13.13 10.82 6.54
CA ASP A 206 -12.94 12.26 6.83
C ASP A 206 -11.70 12.85 6.15
N LEU A 207 -10.63 12.06 5.97
CA LEU A 207 -9.43 12.48 5.23
C LEU A 207 -9.72 12.57 3.73
N ALA A 208 -10.50 11.64 3.17
CA ALA A 208 -10.93 11.72 1.77
C ALA A 208 -11.77 12.99 1.53
N ALA A 209 -12.73 13.28 2.41
CA ALA A 209 -13.55 14.50 2.31
C ALA A 209 -12.72 15.80 2.43
N ALA A 210 -11.70 15.82 3.29
CA ALA A 210 -10.80 16.98 3.38
C ALA A 210 -9.97 17.17 2.09
N VAL A 211 -9.46 16.08 1.53
CA VAL A 211 -8.64 16.08 0.29
C VAL A 211 -9.49 16.42 -0.94
N GLU A 212 -10.77 16.04 -0.98
CA GLU A 212 -11.72 16.34 -2.07
C GLU A 212 -11.77 17.85 -2.39
N THR A 213 -11.71 18.71 -1.37
CA THR A 213 -11.78 20.17 -1.54
C THR A 213 -10.59 20.77 -2.29
N PHE A 214 -9.49 20.02 -2.42
CA PHE A 214 -8.25 20.46 -3.06
C PHE A 214 -7.97 19.77 -4.40
N LEU A 215 -8.73 18.72 -4.72
CA LEU A 215 -8.56 17.95 -5.94
C LEU A 215 -9.69 18.27 -6.92
N THR A 216 -9.38 18.23 -8.21
CA THR A 216 -10.46 18.15 -9.21
C THR A 216 -11.18 16.81 -9.08
N PRO A 217 -12.45 16.68 -9.51
CA PRO A 217 -13.18 15.42 -9.40
C PRO A 217 -12.41 14.21 -9.99
N PRO A 218 -11.76 14.30 -11.18
CA PRO A 218 -10.99 13.19 -11.72
C PRO A 218 -9.72 12.84 -10.91
N GLU A 219 -9.09 13.83 -10.28
CA GLU A 219 -7.94 13.61 -9.39
C GLU A 219 -8.37 12.97 -8.07
N PHE A 220 -9.53 13.36 -7.56
CA PHE A 220 -10.11 12.77 -6.36
C PHE A 220 -10.49 11.31 -6.58
N ASP A 221 -11.03 10.95 -7.75
CA ASP A 221 -11.30 9.56 -8.14
C ASP A 221 -10.02 8.70 -8.11
N GLU A 222 -8.92 9.19 -8.68
CA GLU A 222 -7.64 8.48 -8.65
C GLU A 222 -7.10 8.35 -7.22
N PHE A 223 -7.24 9.40 -6.41
CA PHE A 223 -6.88 9.34 -4.99
C PHE A 223 -7.71 8.27 -4.27
N ARG A 224 -9.03 8.24 -4.47
CA ARG A 224 -9.95 7.23 -3.90
C ARG A 224 -9.50 5.83 -4.25
N LEU A 225 -9.21 5.55 -5.52
CA LEU A 225 -8.77 4.24 -5.99
C LEU A 225 -7.42 3.79 -5.43
N ARG A 226 -6.46 4.71 -5.27
CA ARG A 226 -5.06 4.35 -4.97
C ARG A 226 -4.67 4.48 -3.51
N GLN A 227 -5.23 5.45 -2.80
CA GLN A 227 -4.72 5.90 -1.51
C GLN A 227 -5.66 5.62 -0.34
N THR A 228 -6.94 5.37 -0.60
CA THR A 228 -7.88 5.01 0.47
C THR A 228 -7.77 3.52 0.83
N THR A 229 -8.12 3.20 2.08
CA THR A 229 -8.23 1.81 2.53
C THR A 229 -9.26 1.03 1.71
N GLY A 230 -10.41 1.66 1.40
CA GLY A 230 -11.44 1.09 0.53
C GLY A 230 -10.90 0.77 -0.87
N GLY A 231 -10.24 1.72 -1.52
CA GLY A 231 -9.61 1.54 -2.83
C GLY A 231 -8.54 0.45 -2.84
N SER A 232 -7.70 0.38 -1.82
CA SER A 232 -6.68 -0.67 -1.69
C SER A 232 -7.28 -2.07 -1.51
N LEU A 233 -8.29 -2.21 -0.65
CA LEU A 233 -8.99 -3.48 -0.44
C LEU A 233 -9.74 -3.91 -1.71
N GLN A 234 -10.43 -2.98 -2.37
CA GLN A 234 -11.16 -3.25 -3.60
C GLN A 234 -10.22 -3.63 -4.74
N ARG A 235 -9.06 -2.97 -4.86
CA ARG A 235 -8.02 -3.33 -5.84
C ARG A 235 -7.51 -4.75 -5.64
N ASN A 236 -7.26 -5.14 -4.39
CA ASN A 236 -6.79 -6.50 -4.08
C ASN A 236 -7.88 -7.54 -4.33
N ARG A 237 -9.14 -7.24 -3.98
CA ARG A 237 -10.31 -8.09 -4.23
C ARG A 237 -10.52 -8.31 -5.73
N LEU A 238 -10.44 -7.24 -6.52
CA LEU A 238 -10.60 -7.26 -7.98
C LEU A 238 -9.35 -7.74 -8.72
N ALA A 239 -8.26 -8.14 -8.06
CA ALA A 239 -7.02 -8.55 -8.73
C ALA A 239 -7.19 -9.76 -9.67
N VAL A 240 -8.23 -10.56 -9.44
CA VAL A 240 -8.57 -11.74 -10.26
C VAL A 240 -9.48 -11.43 -11.45
N VAL A 241 -9.96 -10.20 -11.59
CA VAL A 241 -10.92 -9.80 -12.63
C VAL A 241 -10.44 -8.51 -13.30
N GLU A 242 -10.49 -8.48 -14.63
CA GLU A 242 -10.22 -7.25 -15.37
C GLU A 242 -11.41 -6.29 -15.27
N ALA A 243 -11.25 -5.29 -14.40
CA ALA A 243 -12.17 -4.16 -14.26
C ALA A 243 -11.50 -2.87 -14.77
N SER A 244 -12.21 -2.16 -15.65
CA SER A 244 -11.85 -0.83 -16.15
C SER A 244 -11.84 0.21 -15.03
N ARG A 245 -11.32 1.41 -15.32
CA ARG A 245 -11.27 2.50 -14.34
C ARG A 245 -12.67 2.87 -13.81
N ASP A 246 -13.63 3.04 -14.71
CA ASP A 246 -14.98 3.48 -14.35
C ASP A 246 -15.73 2.38 -13.58
N GLU A 247 -15.57 1.11 -13.96
CA GLU A 247 -16.10 -0.02 -13.20
C GLU A 247 -15.52 -0.06 -11.77
N ARG A 248 -14.20 0.17 -11.61
CA ARG A 248 -13.56 0.19 -10.28
C ARG A 248 -14.11 1.31 -9.38
N LEU A 249 -14.47 2.47 -9.95
CA LEU A 249 -15.07 3.56 -9.19
C LEU A 249 -16.47 3.19 -8.70
N LEU A 250 -17.32 2.65 -9.59
CA LEU A 250 -18.66 2.18 -9.22
C LEU A 250 -18.61 1.09 -8.15
N LEU A 251 -17.66 0.16 -8.29
CA LEU A 251 -17.46 -0.92 -7.32
C LEU A 251 -16.93 -0.41 -5.98
N LEU A 252 -16.06 0.62 -5.99
CA LEU A 252 -15.59 1.26 -4.77
C LEU A 252 -16.73 1.97 -4.04
N GLU A 253 -17.60 2.68 -4.75
CA GLU A 253 -18.77 3.34 -4.17
C GLU A 253 -19.72 2.33 -3.49
N ALA A 254 -20.05 1.24 -4.19
CA ALA A 254 -20.86 0.17 -3.63
C ALA A 254 -20.21 -0.46 -2.38
N TYR A 255 -18.89 -0.63 -2.38
CA TYR A 255 -18.14 -1.16 -1.24
C TYR A 255 -18.11 -0.19 -0.05
N GLU A 256 -17.96 1.12 -0.30
CA GLU A 256 -18.03 2.15 0.73
C GLU A 256 -19.45 2.26 1.34
N ASP A 257 -20.50 2.15 0.53
CA ASP A 257 -21.88 2.05 1.00
C ASP A 257 -22.07 0.83 1.90
N PHE A 258 -21.52 -0.33 1.50
CA PHE A 258 -21.54 -1.54 2.32
C PHE A 258 -20.85 -1.33 3.67
N LEU A 259 -19.65 -0.73 3.67
CA LEU A 259 -18.91 -0.44 4.90
C LEU A 259 -19.67 0.53 5.80
N ARG A 260 -20.35 1.53 5.24
CA ARG A 260 -21.21 2.46 6.00
C ARG A 260 -22.38 1.72 6.64
N ALA A 261 -23.12 0.94 5.86
CA ALA A 261 -24.30 0.21 6.32
C ALA A 261 -23.98 -0.91 7.33
N GLN A 262 -22.78 -1.50 7.28
CA GLN A 262 -22.34 -2.51 8.24
C GLN A 262 -22.26 -1.97 9.69
N ASN A 263 -22.06 -0.66 9.85
CA ASN A 263 -21.89 -0.03 11.17
C ASN A 263 -23.22 0.47 11.75
N GLU A 264 -24.34 0.32 11.04
CA GLU A 264 -25.65 0.69 11.57
C GLU A 264 -26.09 -0.35 12.63
N PRO A 265 -26.57 0.09 13.82
CA PRO A 265 -27.00 -0.80 14.91
C PRO A 265 -28.38 -1.41 14.65
N VAL A 266 -28.66 -1.84 13.42
CA VAL A 266 -29.96 -2.37 12.99
C VAL A 266 -29.83 -3.87 12.68
N ALA A 267 -30.68 -4.69 13.30
CA ALA A 267 -30.71 -6.13 13.07
C ALA A 267 -30.95 -6.44 11.57
N GLY A 268 -30.04 -7.20 10.96
CA GLY A 268 -30.10 -7.55 9.53
C GLY A 268 -29.53 -6.48 8.58
N ALA A 269 -29.03 -5.34 9.08
CA ALA A 269 -28.40 -4.32 8.23
C ALA A 269 -27.18 -4.86 7.48
N ARG A 270 -26.34 -5.65 8.16
CA ARG A 270 -25.17 -6.29 7.54
C ARG A 270 -25.53 -7.20 6.37
N GLN A 271 -26.51 -8.09 6.53
CA GLN A 271 -26.97 -8.99 5.47
C GLN A 271 -27.65 -8.21 4.33
N GLY A 272 -28.37 -7.14 4.65
CA GLY A 272 -28.93 -6.22 3.65
C GLY A 272 -27.87 -5.49 2.84
N ALA A 273 -26.83 -4.98 3.50
CA ALA A 273 -25.70 -4.34 2.88
C ALA A 273 -24.92 -5.32 1.99
N GLU A 274 -24.72 -6.56 2.47
CA GLU A 274 -24.04 -7.62 1.70
C GLU A 274 -24.81 -7.98 0.42
N LEU A 275 -26.14 -8.12 0.50
CA LEU A 275 -26.98 -8.35 -0.67
C LEU A 275 -26.95 -7.18 -1.67
N ASN A 276 -26.96 -5.95 -1.17
CA ASN A 276 -26.88 -4.75 -2.02
C ASN A 276 -25.52 -4.65 -2.71
N LEU A 277 -24.43 -4.92 -1.98
CA LEU A 277 -23.08 -4.98 -2.54
C LEU A 277 -23.02 -6.03 -3.66
N LEU A 278 -23.52 -7.24 -3.40
CA LEU A 278 -23.52 -8.32 -4.40
C LEU A 278 -24.26 -7.91 -5.68
N ARG A 279 -25.42 -7.27 -5.56
CA ARG A 279 -26.21 -6.79 -6.71
C ARG A 279 -25.49 -5.68 -7.48
N ALA A 280 -24.86 -4.74 -6.77
CA ALA A 280 -24.09 -3.67 -7.39
C ALA A 280 -22.85 -4.23 -8.12
N GLU A 281 -22.12 -5.15 -7.49
CA GLU A 281 -20.97 -5.82 -8.10
C GLU A 281 -21.37 -6.61 -9.35
N ARG A 282 -22.47 -7.36 -9.28
CA ARG A 282 -23.04 -8.10 -10.42
C ARG A 282 -23.47 -7.18 -11.56
N ALA A 283 -24.12 -6.05 -11.25
CA ALA A 283 -24.59 -5.10 -12.26
C ALA A 283 -23.42 -4.46 -13.04
N VAL A 284 -22.28 -4.24 -12.39
CA VAL A 284 -21.08 -3.66 -13.03
C VAL A 284 -20.26 -4.73 -13.76
N LEU A 285 -20.01 -5.87 -13.12
CA LEU A 285 -19.11 -6.89 -13.66
C LEU A 285 -19.77 -7.83 -14.67
N GLY A 286 -21.09 -8.04 -14.54
CA GLY A 286 -21.80 -9.12 -15.21
C GLY A 286 -21.54 -10.49 -14.58
N ASP A 287 -22.33 -11.49 -14.98
CA ASP A 287 -22.40 -12.76 -14.28
C ASP A 287 -21.09 -13.58 -14.31
N GLU A 288 -20.38 -13.57 -15.44
CA GLU A 288 -19.12 -14.31 -15.60
C GLU A 288 -18.01 -13.79 -14.68
N ARG A 289 -17.73 -12.48 -14.77
CA ARG A 289 -16.71 -11.81 -13.95
C ARG A 289 -17.10 -11.81 -12.47
N MET A 290 -18.39 -11.70 -12.15
CA MET A 290 -18.88 -11.79 -10.77
C MET A 290 -18.65 -13.18 -10.17
N ALA A 291 -18.97 -14.25 -10.91
CA ALA A 291 -18.73 -15.62 -10.46
C ALA A 291 -17.23 -15.89 -10.23
N GLN A 292 -16.35 -15.39 -11.11
CA GLN A 292 -14.90 -15.48 -10.93
C GLN A 292 -14.43 -14.74 -9.66
N LEU A 293 -14.93 -13.52 -9.45
CA LEU A 293 -14.61 -12.72 -8.26
C LEU A 293 -15.00 -13.46 -6.98
N LEU A 294 -16.25 -13.93 -6.90
CA LEU A 294 -16.77 -14.63 -5.73
C LEU A 294 -16.05 -15.95 -5.49
N ALA A 295 -15.73 -16.73 -6.54
CA ALA A 295 -15.02 -17.99 -6.39
C ALA A 295 -13.64 -17.81 -5.73
N SER A 296 -12.97 -16.68 -5.98
CA SER A 296 -11.65 -16.40 -5.41
C SER A 296 -11.69 -15.73 -4.03
N THR A 297 -12.67 -14.87 -3.78
CA THR A 297 -12.66 -13.99 -2.60
C THR A 297 -13.74 -14.33 -1.56
N ASP A 298 -14.81 -15.01 -1.96
CA ASP A 298 -15.97 -15.28 -1.11
C ASP A 298 -16.03 -16.76 -0.68
N ARG A 299 -15.85 -16.99 0.63
CA ARG A 299 -15.94 -18.34 1.21
C ARG A 299 -17.36 -18.90 1.14
N ARG A 300 -18.38 -18.06 1.35
CA ARG A 300 -19.78 -18.48 1.38
C ARG A 300 -20.22 -18.92 -0.02
N TYR A 301 -19.80 -18.21 -1.07
CA TYR A 301 -20.08 -18.63 -2.44
C TYR A 301 -19.42 -19.97 -2.78
N ARG A 302 -18.16 -20.18 -2.38
CA ARG A 302 -17.50 -21.49 -2.55
C ARG A 302 -18.25 -22.62 -1.84
N GLN A 303 -18.62 -22.42 -0.57
CA GLN A 303 -19.43 -23.39 0.17
C GLN A 303 -20.80 -23.62 -0.47
N PHE A 304 -21.44 -22.58 -1.01
CA PHE A 304 -22.69 -22.72 -1.75
C PHE A 304 -22.52 -23.59 -3.00
N ARG A 305 -21.47 -23.36 -3.80
CA ARG A 305 -21.18 -24.19 -4.98
C ARG A 305 -20.90 -25.65 -4.61
N GLU A 306 -20.22 -25.89 -3.50
CA GLU A 306 -19.80 -27.23 -3.07
C GLU A 306 -20.90 -28.02 -2.34
N GLU A 307 -21.66 -27.37 -1.45
CA GLU A 307 -22.60 -28.02 -0.53
C GLU A 307 -24.06 -27.94 -0.99
N VAL A 308 -24.41 -26.94 -1.82
CA VAL A 308 -25.82 -26.64 -2.15
C VAL A 308 -26.15 -27.01 -3.59
N LEU A 309 -25.29 -26.66 -4.55
CA LEU A 309 -25.51 -26.98 -5.96
C LEU A 309 -25.14 -28.45 -6.26
N PRO A 310 -26.06 -29.27 -6.80
CA PRO A 310 -25.76 -30.66 -7.17
C PRO A 310 -24.69 -30.77 -8.27
N HIS A 311 -24.76 -29.89 -9.26
CA HIS A 311 -23.87 -29.86 -10.42
C HIS A 311 -23.40 -28.42 -10.69
N PRO A 312 -22.46 -27.88 -9.89
CA PRO A 312 -22.06 -26.48 -9.95
C PRO A 312 -21.36 -26.05 -11.25
N GLU A 313 -20.91 -27.00 -12.06
CA GLU A 313 -20.33 -26.74 -13.38
C GLU A 313 -21.38 -26.78 -14.51
N GLU A 314 -22.54 -27.39 -14.26
CA GLU A 314 -23.64 -27.51 -15.23
C GLU A 314 -24.71 -26.43 -15.01
N THR A 315 -24.87 -25.94 -13.78
CA THR A 315 -25.78 -24.85 -13.46
C THR A 315 -25.31 -23.53 -14.10
N PRO A 316 -26.12 -22.86 -14.93
CA PRO A 316 -25.78 -21.55 -15.50
C PRO A 316 -25.40 -20.51 -14.43
N LEU A 317 -24.35 -19.72 -14.67
CA LEU A 317 -23.88 -18.68 -13.74
C LEU A 317 -24.99 -17.69 -13.30
N PRO A 318 -25.87 -17.18 -14.19
CA PRO A 318 -26.96 -16.32 -13.76
C PRO A 318 -27.84 -16.98 -12.69
N GLN A 319 -28.14 -18.26 -12.86
CA GLN A 319 -28.96 -19.05 -11.94
C GLN A 319 -28.21 -19.30 -10.62
N GLN A 320 -26.90 -19.54 -10.65
CA GLN A 320 -26.09 -19.66 -9.43
C GLN A 320 -26.12 -18.37 -8.59
N LEU A 321 -26.00 -17.22 -9.25
CA LEU A 321 -26.02 -15.91 -8.60
C LEU A 321 -27.42 -15.57 -8.08
N ASP A 322 -28.48 -15.86 -8.84
CA ASP A 322 -29.87 -15.68 -8.40
C ASP A 322 -30.19 -16.53 -7.16
N LEU A 323 -29.72 -17.78 -7.11
CA LEU A 323 -29.86 -18.67 -5.95
C LEU A 323 -29.12 -18.13 -4.73
N LEU A 324 -27.88 -17.66 -4.91
CA LEU A 324 -27.12 -17.03 -3.84
C LEU A 324 -27.84 -15.78 -3.30
N GLU A 325 -28.33 -14.91 -4.18
CA GLU A 325 -29.11 -13.72 -3.81
C GLU A 325 -30.37 -14.09 -3.02
N ALA A 326 -31.12 -15.10 -3.46
CA ALA A 326 -32.30 -15.58 -2.76
C ALA A 326 -31.95 -16.09 -1.36
N MET A 327 -30.89 -16.89 -1.22
CA MET A 327 -30.42 -17.39 0.07
C MET A 327 -30.02 -16.27 1.03
N LEU A 328 -29.27 -15.26 0.55
CA LEU A 328 -28.90 -14.08 1.34
C LEU A 328 -30.12 -13.25 1.73
N GLY A 329 -31.09 -13.07 0.82
CA GLY A 329 -32.34 -12.39 1.09
C GLY A 329 -33.17 -13.07 2.19
N ILE A 330 -33.24 -14.40 2.16
CA ILE A 330 -33.93 -15.17 3.20
C ILE A 330 -33.18 -15.04 4.54
N ALA A 331 -31.85 -15.16 4.56
CA ALA A 331 -31.04 -15.02 5.77
C ALA A 331 -31.13 -13.61 6.40
N LYS A 332 -31.23 -12.56 5.57
CA LYS A 332 -31.50 -11.19 6.00
C LYS A 332 -32.84 -11.09 6.74
N GLU A 333 -33.91 -11.61 6.14
CA GLU A 333 -35.24 -11.58 6.76
C GLU A 333 -35.29 -12.41 8.04
N HIS A 334 -34.62 -13.56 8.07
CA HIS A 334 -34.49 -14.36 9.29
C HIS A 334 -33.82 -13.55 10.42
N THR A 335 -32.70 -12.88 10.14
CA THR A 335 -31.99 -12.05 11.12
C THR A 335 -32.88 -10.91 11.64
N ARG A 336 -33.68 -10.30 10.75
CA ARG A 336 -34.65 -9.26 11.13
C ARG A 336 -35.74 -9.80 12.05
N LEU A 337 -36.32 -10.97 11.72
CA LEU A 337 -37.32 -11.64 12.55
C LEU A 337 -36.76 -12.09 13.90
N TYR A 338 -35.55 -12.63 13.92
CA TYR A 338 -34.91 -13.07 15.17
C TYR A 338 -34.78 -11.93 16.19
N GLY A 339 -34.61 -10.68 15.73
CA GLY A 339 -34.62 -9.50 16.58
C GLY A 339 -35.93 -9.28 17.36
N THR A 340 -37.07 -9.84 16.91
CA THR A 340 -38.38 -9.71 17.56
C THR A 340 -38.72 -10.90 18.46
N LEU A 341 -37.87 -11.94 18.52
CA LEU A 341 -38.15 -13.20 19.20
C LEU A 341 -38.45 -13.01 20.70
N VAL A 342 -37.67 -12.16 21.38
CA VAL A 342 -37.79 -11.95 22.83
C VAL A 342 -39.08 -11.21 23.18
N GLU A 343 -39.49 -10.25 22.35
CA GLU A 343 -40.65 -9.39 22.63
C GLU A 343 -41.97 -9.99 22.15
N GLN A 344 -41.94 -10.76 21.05
CA GLN A 344 -43.12 -11.28 20.37
C GLN A 344 -42.91 -12.72 19.85
N PRO A 345 -42.79 -13.72 20.74
CA PRO A 345 -42.43 -15.09 20.36
C PRO A 345 -43.48 -15.78 19.46
N GLU A 346 -44.77 -15.52 19.68
CA GLU A 346 -45.85 -16.10 18.85
C GLU A 346 -45.85 -15.51 17.43
N ALA A 347 -45.74 -14.18 17.31
CA ALA A 347 -45.63 -13.50 16.02
C ALA A 347 -44.34 -13.88 15.28
N TYR A 348 -43.24 -14.07 16.01
CA TYR A 348 -42.00 -14.63 15.45
C TYR A 348 -42.24 -16.01 14.85
N ALA A 349 -42.86 -16.95 15.59
CA ALA A 349 -43.07 -18.31 15.13
C ALA A 349 -43.92 -18.35 13.84
N GLU A 350 -45.00 -17.56 13.78
CA GLU A 350 -45.83 -17.45 12.58
C GLU A 350 -45.07 -16.85 11.39
N ALA A 351 -44.37 -15.74 11.61
CA ALA A 351 -43.58 -15.08 10.57
C ALA A 351 -42.41 -15.94 10.09
N TYR A 352 -41.82 -16.73 10.99
CA TYR A 352 -40.73 -17.65 10.69
C TYR A 352 -41.19 -18.81 9.81
N VAL A 353 -42.35 -19.41 10.11
CA VAL A 353 -42.95 -20.46 9.26
C VAL A 353 -43.25 -19.92 7.86
N GLU A 354 -43.80 -18.71 7.74
CA GLU A 354 -44.05 -18.11 6.42
C GLU A 354 -42.75 -17.76 5.69
N LEU A 355 -41.71 -17.29 6.40
CA LEU A 355 -40.39 -17.07 5.82
C LEU A 355 -39.82 -18.37 5.23
N LEU A 356 -39.90 -19.48 5.96
CA LEU A 356 -39.45 -20.79 5.48
C LEU A 356 -40.23 -21.25 4.25
N ARG A 357 -41.56 -21.18 4.28
CA ARG A 357 -42.40 -21.55 3.13
C ARG A 357 -42.11 -20.70 1.90
N ARG A 358 -41.94 -19.39 2.08
CA ARG A 358 -41.57 -18.48 1.00
C ARG A 358 -40.17 -18.79 0.46
N GLY A 359 -39.21 -19.03 1.35
CA GLY A 359 -37.85 -19.40 0.99
C GLY A 359 -37.79 -20.71 0.22
N GLU A 360 -38.49 -21.74 0.69
CA GLU A 360 -38.65 -23.01 0.01
C GLU A 360 -39.20 -22.83 -1.41
N ARG A 361 -40.34 -22.12 -1.56
CA ARG A 361 -40.93 -21.85 -2.88
C ARG A 361 -39.94 -21.17 -3.82
N GLU A 362 -39.21 -20.18 -3.33
CA GLU A 362 -38.28 -19.39 -4.15
C GLU A 362 -37.04 -20.20 -4.56
N ILE A 363 -36.43 -20.94 -3.64
CA ILE A 363 -35.27 -21.78 -3.94
C ILE A 363 -35.66 -22.95 -4.86
N ILE A 364 -36.83 -23.56 -4.66
CA ILE A 364 -37.35 -24.60 -5.57
C ILE A 364 -37.61 -24.02 -6.96
N ARG A 365 -38.20 -22.82 -7.04
CA ARG A 365 -38.43 -22.15 -8.33
C ARG A 365 -37.13 -21.87 -9.08
N LEU A 366 -36.07 -21.50 -8.36
CA LEU A 366 -34.78 -21.13 -8.94
C LEU A 366 -33.87 -22.32 -9.22
N GLY A 367 -33.85 -23.36 -8.39
CA GLY A 367 -32.87 -24.45 -8.44
C GLY A 367 -33.45 -25.86 -8.32
N GLY A 368 -34.76 -26.00 -8.09
CA GLY A 368 -35.43 -27.28 -7.89
C GLY A 368 -35.39 -27.78 -6.44
N ALA A 369 -36.11 -28.88 -6.19
CA ALA A 369 -36.26 -29.48 -4.87
C ALA A 369 -34.94 -29.96 -4.26
N GLU A 370 -34.05 -30.52 -5.09
CA GLU A 370 -32.75 -31.02 -4.63
C GLU A 370 -31.86 -29.91 -4.08
N VAL A 371 -31.84 -28.73 -4.71
CA VAL A 371 -31.09 -27.56 -4.23
C VAL A 371 -31.62 -27.10 -2.87
N TRP A 372 -32.94 -27.09 -2.68
CA TRP A 372 -33.55 -26.78 -1.38
C TRP A 372 -33.16 -27.80 -0.31
N ASP A 373 -33.23 -29.09 -0.61
CA ASP A 373 -32.85 -30.16 0.32
C ASP A 373 -31.36 -30.10 0.69
N ASN A 374 -30.48 -29.79 -0.27
CA ASN A 374 -29.05 -29.58 -0.03
C ASN A 374 -28.83 -28.32 0.81
N TYR A 375 -29.50 -27.22 0.50
CA TYR A 375 -29.40 -25.99 1.27
C TYR A 375 -29.75 -26.22 2.75
N ARG A 376 -30.87 -26.88 3.05
CA ARG A 376 -31.28 -27.20 4.42
C ARG A 376 -30.29 -28.09 5.18
N ARG A 377 -29.63 -29.00 4.46
CA ARG A 377 -28.63 -29.94 5.01
C ARG A 377 -27.21 -29.34 5.09
N SER A 378 -26.96 -28.23 4.40
CA SER A 378 -25.68 -27.53 4.44
C SER A 378 -25.52 -26.70 5.73
N GLY A 379 -24.29 -26.24 6.00
CA GLY A 379 -24.05 -25.28 7.07
C GLY A 379 -24.72 -23.93 6.83
N LEU A 380 -25.03 -23.58 5.58
CA LEU A 380 -25.62 -22.31 5.17
C LEU A 380 -27.11 -22.22 5.51
N GLY A 381 -27.82 -23.35 5.46
CA GLY A 381 -29.25 -23.44 5.79
C GLY A 381 -29.54 -23.97 7.18
N ARG A 382 -28.55 -24.04 8.08
CA ARG A 382 -28.72 -24.64 9.43
C ARG A 382 -29.96 -24.12 10.17
N TRP A 383 -30.19 -22.82 10.09
CA TRP A 383 -31.32 -22.17 10.76
C TRP A 383 -32.68 -22.69 10.26
N THR A 384 -32.79 -23.24 9.04
CA THR A 384 -34.05 -23.80 8.49
C THR A 384 -34.48 -25.14 9.11
N ARG A 385 -33.72 -25.67 10.06
CA ARG A 385 -34.01 -26.95 10.70
C ARG A 385 -34.94 -26.73 11.91
N PRO A 386 -35.93 -27.61 12.12
CA PRO A 386 -36.85 -27.49 13.24
C PRO A 386 -36.22 -27.80 14.62
N ASP A 387 -34.99 -28.32 14.67
CA ASP A 387 -34.33 -28.81 15.89
C ASP A 387 -33.23 -27.87 16.44
N ASP A 388 -32.96 -26.74 15.78
CA ASP A 388 -32.07 -25.65 16.22
C ASP A 388 -32.91 -24.42 16.61
#